data_AF-A0A319CSU2-F1
#
_entry.id   AF-A0A319CSU2-F1
#
_cell.length_a   1.000
_cell.length_b   1.000
_cell.length_c   1.000
_cell.angle_alpha   90.00
_cell.angle_beta   90.00
_cell.angle_gamma   90.00
#
_symmetry.space_group_name_H-M   'P 1'
#
loop_
_entity.id
_entity.type
_entity.pdbx_description
1 polymer ?
#
loop_
_entity_poly.entity_id
_entity_poly.type
_entity_poly.pdbx_seq_one_letter_code
_entity_poly.pdbx_strand_id
1 'polypeptide(L)'
;MALFPSGGSGTKTTAGTGVVLIADSVNGVIWQLDPQTGKYRVALNDTASMAASPTDPLGLGVNGVRVWRGFVYYSTDSVQAVFRVPVRWDDSSRSVRAAGAVETVASRVVVDDFAVAEDGGLYLMAVADNQVVRVTAAGQQAVLAGTRDSAQVAGCTSGVISADGRRLFITTNGGHITPPKGGEEPAKLVEIEL
;
A
#
# COMPACT_ATOMS: atom_id res chain seq x y z
N MET A 1 10.86 -15.07 1.02
CA MET A 1 9.75 -14.32 0.39
C MET A 1 8.55 -14.41 1.32
N ALA A 2 8.47 -13.49 2.27
CA ALA A 2 7.29 -13.34 3.12
C ALA A 2 6.31 -12.45 2.35
N LEU A 3 5.30 -13.06 1.73
CA LEU A 3 4.13 -12.33 1.24
C LEU A 3 3.32 -11.94 2.47
N PHE A 4 3.43 -10.69 2.92
CA PHE A 4 2.45 -10.12 3.83
C PHE A 4 1.27 -9.66 2.97
N PRO A 5 0.10 -10.33 3.00
CA PRO A 5 -1.05 -9.83 2.27
C PRO A 5 -1.48 -8.49 2.88
N SER A 6 -1.29 -7.39 2.17
CA SER A 6 -1.85 -6.08 2.49
C SER A 6 -3.36 -6.09 2.17
N GLY A 7 -4.15 -6.83 2.93
CA GLY A 7 -5.59 -6.95 2.70
C GLY A 7 -6.32 -5.62 2.98
N GLY A 8 -6.85 -4.98 1.94
CA GLY A 8 -7.80 -3.88 2.09
C GLY A 8 -9.22 -4.41 2.22
N SER A 9 -9.95 -4.07 3.28
CA SER A 9 -11.38 -4.43 3.37
C SER A 9 -12.21 -3.58 2.39
N GLY A 10 -12.93 -4.23 1.48
CA GLY A 10 -13.84 -3.58 0.53
C GLY A 10 -15.14 -3.11 1.16
N THR A 11 -15.86 -2.23 0.47
CA THR A 11 -17.14 -1.64 0.89
C THR A 11 -18.15 -2.68 1.35
N LYS A 12 -18.75 -2.46 2.52
CA LYS A 12 -19.76 -3.32 3.15
C LYS A 12 -21.00 -3.43 2.26
N THR A 13 -21.29 -4.61 1.72
CA THR A 13 -22.56 -4.87 1.01
C THR A 13 -23.71 -5.00 2.02
N THR A 14 -24.93 -4.71 1.59
CA THR A 14 -26.18 -4.78 2.38
C THR A 14 -26.47 -6.18 2.98
N ALA A 15 -25.70 -7.20 2.63
CA ALA A 15 -25.85 -8.59 3.09
C ALA A 15 -24.78 -9.04 4.12
N GLY A 16 -23.91 -8.14 4.61
CA GLY A 16 -22.97 -8.48 5.69
C GLY A 16 -21.74 -9.31 5.27
N THR A 17 -21.56 -9.60 3.97
CA THR A 17 -20.33 -10.24 3.46
C THR A 17 -19.59 -9.25 2.56
N GLY A 18 -18.45 -8.75 3.07
CA GLY A 18 -17.52 -7.93 2.30
C GLY A 18 -16.59 -8.82 1.46
N VAL A 19 -15.96 -8.23 0.45
CA VAL A 19 -14.88 -8.86 -0.31
C VAL A 19 -13.54 -8.32 0.16
N VAL A 20 -12.48 -9.10 -0.04
CA VAL A 20 -11.10 -8.70 0.24
C VAL A 20 -10.43 -8.35 -1.09
N LEU A 21 -9.72 -7.22 -1.13
CA LEU A 21 -8.84 -6.88 -2.24
C LEU A 21 -7.41 -7.28 -1.92
N ILE A 22 -6.73 -7.90 -2.89
CA ILE A 22 -5.40 -8.48 -2.72
C ILE A 22 -4.55 -8.05 -3.92
N ALA A 23 -3.47 -7.33 -3.68
CA ALA A 23 -2.49 -7.04 -4.72
C ALA A 23 -1.65 -8.28 -5.03
N ASP A 24 -1.40 -8.50 -6.31
CA ASP A 24 -0.53 -9.54 -6.82
C ASP A 24 0.62 -8.88 -7.57
N SER A 25 1.74 -8.72 -6.85
CA SER A 25 2.91 -8.00 -7.34
C SER A 25 3.59 -8.69 -8.52
N VAL A 26 3.39 -9.99 -8.71
CA VAL A 26 4.00 -10.73 -9.82
C VAL A 26 3.15 -10.60 -11.08
N ASN A 27 1.83 -10.74 -10.95
CA ASN A 27 0.92 -10.67 -12.10
C ASN A 27 0.46 -9.25 -12.43
N GLY A 28 0.73 -8.27 -11.55
CA GLY A 28 0.39 -6.88 -11.76
C GLY A 28 -1.12 -6.61 -11.77
N VAL A 29 -1.86 -7.27 -10.88
CA VAL A 29 -3.31 -7.13 -10.76
C VAL A 29 -3.75 -7.02 -9.31
N ILE A 30 -4.94 -6.46 -9.09
CA ILE A 30 -5.62 -6.54 -7.79
C ILE A 30 -6.77 -7.53 -7.93
N TRP A 31 -6.70 -8.60 -7.16
CA TRP A 31 -7.74 -9.61 -7.03
C TRP A 31 -8.84 -9.14 -6.07
N GLN A 32 -10.07 -9.59 -6.34
CA GLN A 32 -11.16 -9.63 -5.39
C GLN A 32 -11.36 -11.08 -4.95
N LEU A 33 -11.41 -11.31 -3.64
CA LEU A 33 -11.75 -12.59 -3.02
C LEU A 33 -13.02 -12.46 -2.18
N ASP A 34 -13.96 -13.36 -2.36
CA ASP A 34 -15.04 -13.59 -1.41
C ASP A 34 -14.55 -14.60 -0.34
N PRO A 35 -14.33 -14.16 0.91
CA PRO A 35 -13.79 -15.03 1.96
C PRO A 35 -14.77 -16.10 2.42
N GLN A 36 -16.07 -15.96 2.14
CA GLN A 36 -17.08 -16.95 2.52
C GLN A 36 -17.12 -18.12 1.53
N THR A 37 -16.92 -17.84 0.25
CA THR A 37 -17.03 -18.84 -0.82
C THR A 37 -15.69 -19.27 -1.41
N GLY A 38 -14.61 -18.54 -1.13
CA GLY A 38 -13.30 -18.73 -1.74
C GLY A 38 -13.25 -18.33 -3.23
N LYS A 39 -14.34 -17.82 -3.81
CA LYS A 39 -14.36 -17.39 -5.20
C LYS A 39 -13.57 -16.10 -5.35
N TYR A 40 -12.71 -16.06 -6.36
CA TYR A 40 -11.89 -14.90 -6.67
C TYR A 40 -11.98 -14.51 -8.15
N ARG A 41 -11.59 -13.27 -8.45
CA ARG A 41 -11.49 -12.71 -9.81
C ARG A 41 -10.61 -11.47 -9.83
N VAL A 42 -10.12 -11.08 -10.99
CA VAL A 42 -9.45 -9.78 -11.15
C VAL A 42 -10.47 -8.67 -10.93
N ALA A 43 -10.19 -7.77 -9.98
CA ALA A 43 -11.00 -6.58 -9.69
C ALA A 43 -10.52 -5.39 -10.52
N LEU A 44 -9.21 -5.16 -10.49
CA LEU A 44 -8.54 -4.06 -11.17
C LEU A 44 -7.28 -4.58 -11.85
N ASN A 45 -7.04 -4.09 -13.06
CA ASN A 45 -5.84 -4.32 -13.83
C ASN A 45 -5.57 -3.06 -14.64
N ASP A 46 -4.50 -2.36 -14.29
CA ASP A 46 -3.93 -1.29 -15.09
C ASP A 46 -2.46 -1.61 -15.35
N THR A 47 -2.17 -2.29 -16.45
CA THR A 47 -0.82 -2.78 -16.76
C THR A 47 0.23 -1.67 -16.77
N ALA A 48 -0.16 -0.43 -17.12
CA ALA A 48 0.76 0.71 -17.14
C ALA A 48 1.28 1.10 -15.74
N SER A 49 0.47 0.94 -14.68
CA SER A 49 0.83 1.30 -13.32
C SER A 49 0.99 0.12 -12.36
N MET A 50 0.51 -1.09 -12.70
CA MET A 50 0.49 -2.25 -11.80
C MET A 50 1.49 -3.34 -12.19
N ALA A 51 1.95 -3.39 -13.44
CA ALA A 51 2.86 -4.44 -13.88
C ALA A 51 4.22 -4.34 -13.21
N ALA A 52 4.83 -5.49 -12.90
CA ALA A 52 6.24 -5.54 -12.55
C ALA A 52 7.09 -5.03 -13.72
N SER A 53 8.18 -4.32 -13.42
CA SER A 53 9.16 -3.93 -14.44
C SER A 53 10.25 -4.99 -14.52
N PRO A 54 10.66 -5.43 -15.72
CA PRO A 54 11.85 -6.28 -15.89
C PRO A 54 13.15 -5.63 -15.40
N THR A 55 13.16 -4.31 -15.22
CA THR A 55 14.33 -3.55 -14.75
C THR A 55 14.29 -3.25 -13.25
N ASP A 56 13.19 -3.54 -12.57
CA ASP A 56 13.12 -3.44 -11.11
C ASP A 56 13.87 -4.63 -10.49
N PRO A 57 14.90 -4.41 -9.65
CA PRO A 57 15.65 -5.50 -9.00
C PRO A 57 14.80 -6.45 -8.16
N LEU A 58 13.67 -5.99 -7.61
CA LEU A 58 12.74 -6.83 -6.87
C LEU A 58 11.76 -7.58 -7.78
N GLY A 59 11.58 -7.09 -9.02
CA GLY A 59 10.61 -7.62 -9.97
C GLY A 59 9.17 -7.53 -9.47
N LEU A 60 8.83 -6.47 -8.72
CA LEU A 60 7.53 -6.29 -8.10
C LEU A 60 6.73 -5.19 -8.79
N GLY A 61 5.46 -5.49 -9.07
CA GLY A 61 4.46 -4.54 -9.54
C GLY A 61 3.69 -3.93 -8.38
N VAL A 62 2.36 -3.95 -8.50
CA VAL A 62 1.45 -3.48 -7.45
C VAL A 62 1.70 -4.18 -6.11
N ASN A 63 1.72 -3.45 -5.00
CA ASN A 63 2.07 -3.98 -3.68
C ASN A 63 1.03 -3.63 -2.60
N GLY A 64 1.19 -2.55 -1.83
CA GLY A 64 0.18 -2.10 -0.88
C GLY A 64 -1.16 -1.83 -1.54
N VAL A 65 -2.28 -2.26 -0.93
CA VAL A 65 -3.65 -1.91 -1.37
C VAL A 65 -4.50 -1.47 -0.18
N ARG A 66 -5.25 -0.36 -0.37
CA ARG A 66 -6.17 0.20 0.64
C ARG A 66 -7.45 0.69 -0.03
N VAL A 67 -8.58 0.52 0.64
CA VAL A 67 -9.88 1.09 0.21
C VAL A 67 -10.20 2.25 1.12
N TRP A 68 -10.46 3.42 0.53
CA TRP A 68 -10.85 4.60 1.30
C TRP A 68 -11.76 5.52 0.48
N ARG A 69 -12.92 5.86 1.07
CA ARG A 69 -13.94 6.77 0.52
C ARG A 69 -14.21 6.62 -0.99
N GLY A 70 -14.47 5.39 -1.44
CA GLY A 70 -14.83 5.11 -2.84
C GLY A 70 -13.65 5.00 -3.80
N PHE A 71 -12.42 4.98 -3.29
CA PHE A 71 -11.22 4.72 -4.09
C PHE A 71 -10.51 3.46 -3.60
N VAL A 72 -9.87 2.76 -4.54
CA VAL A 72 -8.80 1.81 -4.23
C VAL A 72 -7.49 2.54 -4.46
N TYR A 73 -6.70 2.67 -3.40
CA TYR A 73 -5.32 3.15 -3.44
C TYR A 73 -4.40 1.95 -3.56
N TYR A 74 -3.31 2.12 -4.29
CA TYR A 74 -2.27 1.11 -4.37
C TYR A 74 -0.88 1.70 -4.60
N SER A 75 0.14 1.07 -4.06
CA SER A 75 1.55 1.38 -4.34
C SER A 75 2.07 0.46 -5.43
N THR A 76 3.07 0.94 -6.16
CA THR A 76 3.82 0.14 -7.12
C THR A 76 5.30 0.50 -7.07
N ASP A 77 6.14 -0.52 -6.91
CA ASP A 77 7.59 -0.36 -6.88
C ASP A 77 8.16 -0.08 -8.28
N SER A 78 7.65 -0.78 -9.30
CA SER A 78 8.12 -0.68 -10.69
C SER A 78 8.08 0.73 -11.29
N VAL A 79 7.11 1.57 -10.88
CA VAL A 79 6.96 2.96 -11.32
C VAL A 79 7.16 3.98 -10.20
N GLN A 80 7.57 3.51 -9.00
CA GLN A 80 7.92 4.34 -7.84
C GLN A 80 6.86 5.38 -7.50
N ALA A 81 5.61 4.92 -7.37
CA ALA A 81 4.46 5.79 -7.22
C ALA A 81 3.34 5.12 -6.42
N VAL A 82 2.44 5.97 -5.91
CA VAL A 82 1.17 5.56 -5.32
C VAL A 82 0.06 6.13 -6.19
N PHE A 83 -0.91 5.30 -6.51
CA PHE A 83 -2.06 5.65 -7.31
C PHE A 83 -3.35 5.44 -6.54
N ARG A 84 -4.42 5.99 -7.08
CA ARG A 84 -5.78 5.61 -6.71
C ARG A 84 -6.66 5.49 -7.95
N VAL A 85 -7.69 4.68 -7.86
CA VAL A 85 -8.73 4.57 -8.88
C VAL A 85 -10.10 4.67 -8.19
N PRO A 86 -11.03 5.52 -8.66
CA PRO A 86 -12.38 5.52 -8.14
C PRO A 86 -13.02 4.18 -8.47
N VAL A 87 -13.72 3.59 -7.51
CA VAL A 87 -14.38 2.29 -7.66
C VAL A 87 -15.83 2.35 -7.26
N ARG A 88 -16.61 1.43 -7.80
CA ARG A 88 -17.99 1.18 -7.41
C ARG A 88 -18.25 -0.31 -7.24
N TRP A 89 -19.22 -0.62 -6.41
CA TRP A 89 -19.78 -1.96 -6.33
C TRP A 89 -20.80 -2.16 -7.45
N ASP A 90 -20.68 -3.26 -8.19
CA ASP A 90 -21.66 -3.71 -9.16
C ASP A 90 -22.45 -4.88 -8.56
N ASP A 91 -23.70 -4.62 -8.20
CA ASP A 91 -24.59 -5.61 -7.59
C ASP A 91 -24.88 -6.80 -8.50
N SER A 92 -24.92 -6.60 -9.82
CA SER A 92 -25.25 -7.65 -10.79
C SER A 92 -24.16 -8.72 -10.86
N SER A 93 -22.90 -8.28 -10.84
CA SER A 93 -21.73 -9.16 -10.93
C SER A 93 -21.10 -9.45 -9.56
N ARG A 94 -21.65 -8.86 -8.49
CA ARG A 94 -21.15 -8.89 -7.12
C ARG A 94 -19.64 -8.59 -7.09
N SER A 95 -19.24 -7.50 -7.75
CA SER A 95 -17.82 -7.17 -7.89
C SER A 95 -17.50 -5.68 -7.82
N VAL A 96 -16.29 -5.38 -7.37
CA VAL A 96 -15.67 -4.06 -7.42
C VAL A 96 -15.26 -3.78 -8.87
N ARG A 97 -15.60 -2.59 -9.37
CA ARG A 97 -15.26 -2.12 -10.71
C ARG A 97 -14.65 -0.73 -10.66
N ALA A 98 -13.67 -0.47 -11.52
CA ALA A 98 -13.23 0.89 -11.78
C ALA A 98 -14.42 1.75 -12.25
N ALA A 99 -14.49 2.98 -11.75
CA ALA A 99 -15.53 3.97 -12.04
C ALA A 99 -14.96 5.23 -12.71
N GLY A 100 -13.68 5.23 -13.06
CA GLY A 100 -12.96 6.37 -13.64
C GLY A 100 -11.50 6.03 -13.91
N ALA A 101 -10.71 7.05 -14.22
CA ALA A 101 -9.29 6.91 -14.54
C ALA A 101 -8.43 6.66 -13.30
N VAL A 102 -7.24 6.08 -13.53
CA VAL A 102 -6.18 6.01 -12.52
C VAL A 102 -5.60 7.41 -12.29
N GLU A 103 -5.43 7.78 -11.03
CA GLU A 103 -4.89 9.06 -10.58
C GLU A 103 -3.60 8.83 -9.79
N THR A 104 -2.55 9.60 -10.08
CA THR A 104 -1.31 9.58 -9.29
C THR A 104 -1.49 10.39 -8.00
N VAL A 105 -1.19 9.78 -6.86
CA VAL A 105 -1.25 10.39 -5.51
C VAL A 105 0.13 10.84 -5.06
N ALA A 106 1.14 10.00 -5.29
CA ALA A 106 2.54 10.29 -5.00
C ALA A 106 3.42 9.69 -6.10
N SER A 107 4.58 10.29 -6.34
CA SER A 107 5.57 9.80 -7.31
C SER A 107 6.98 10.03 -6.77
N ARG A 108 7.95 9.32 -7.36
CA ARG A 108 9.37 9.34 -6.99
C ARG A 108 9.61 8.79 -5.59
N VAL A 109 8.89 7.74 -5.24
CA VAL A 109 9.01 7.05 -3.95
C VAL A 109 8.73 5.55 -4.15
N VAL A 110 9.65 4.70 -3.72
CA VAL A 110 9.45 3.23 -3.69
C VAL A 110 8.69 2.90 -2.41
N VAL A 111 7.48 2.38 -2.51
CA VAL A 111 6.56 2.21 -1.38
C VAL A 111 6.11 0.76 -1.31
N ASP A 112 6.47 0.08 -0.23
CA ASP A 112 6.01 -1.27 0.04
C ASP A 112 4.50 -1.25 0.33
N ASP A 113 4.11 -0.79 1.53
CA ASP A 113 2.71 -0.56 1.91
C ASP A 113 2.54 0.85 2.54
N PHE A 114 1.30 1.22 2.86
CA PHE A 114 0.97 2.54 3.38
C PHE A 114 -0.28 2.54 4.27
N ALA A 115 -0.44 3.61 5.04
CA ALA A 115 -1.66 3.89 5.79
C ALA A 115 -2.37 5.12 5.21
N VAL A 116 -3.70 5.11 5.20
CA VAL A 116 -4.53 6.24 4.79
C VAL A 116 -5.18 6.85 6.03
N ALA A 117 -4.93 8.14 6.26
CA ALA A 117 -5.50 8.92 7.35
C ALA A 117 -6.96 9.29 7.09
N GLU A 118 -7.67 9.71 8.14
CA GLU A 118 -9.09 10.05 8.06
C GLU A 118 -9.37 11.27 7.15
N ASP A 119 -8.41 12.17 7.01
CA ASP A 119 -8.45 13.34 6.13
C ASP A 119 -8.09 13.01 4.67
N GLY A 120 -7.66 11.77 4.39
CA GLY A 120 -7.21 11.33 3.07
C GLY A 120 -5.72 11.55 2.81
N GLY A 121 -4.95 12.02 3.79
CA GLY A 121 -3.49 11.97 3.75
C GLY A 121 -2.96 10.54 3.84
N LEU A 122 -1.73 10.32 3.38
CA LEU A 122 -1.08 9.00 3.40
C LEU A 122 0.20 9.03 4.24
N TYR A 123 0.52 7.91 4.87
CA TYR A 123 1.83 7.61 5.42
C TYR A 123 2.44 6.44 4.64
N LEU A 124 3.46 6.73 3.85
CA LEU A 124 4.10 5.80 2.93
C LEU A 124 5.31 5.15 3.59
N MET A 125 5.40 3.82 3.54
CA MET A 125 6.56 3.09 4.00
C MET A 125 7.59 3.03 2.86
N ALA A 126 8.47 4.03 2.81
CA ALA A 126 9.47 4.17 1.76
C ALA A 126 10.66 3.24 2.03
N VAL A 127 10.44 1.94 1.78
CA VAL A 127 11.32 0.83 2.20
C VAL A 127 12.76 0.98 1.72
N ALA A 128 12.97 1.49 0.49
CA ALA A 128 14.29 1.65 -0.11
C ALA A 128 15.10 2.82 0.47
N ASP A 129 14.43 3.74 1.17
CA ASP A 129 15.02 4.96 1.72
C ASP A 129 15.01 4.99 3.25
N ASN A 130 14.58 3.92 3.91
CA ASN A 130 14.48 3.83 5.37
C ASN A 130 13.70 5.03 5.96
N GLN A 131 12.59 5.37 5.31
CA GLN A 131 11.81 6.58 5.60
C GLN A 131 10.32 6.30 5.68
N VAL A 132 9.64 7.05 6.54
CA VAL A 132 8.19 7.24 6.47
C VAL A 132 7.93 8.59 5.82
N VAL A 133 7.21 8.60 4.69
CA VAL A 133 6.86 9.83 3.97
C VAL A 133 5.39 10.15 4.21
N ARG A 134 5.07 11.37 4.64
CA ARG A 134 3.71 11.86 4.75
C ARG A 134 3.30 12.56 3.46
N VAL A 135 2.13 12.22 2.93
CA VAL A 135 1.47 12.93 1.84
C VAL A 135 0.20 13.57 2.39
N THR A 136 0.06 14.89 2.28
CA THR A 136 -1.16 15.57 2.70
C THR A 136 -2.29 15.31 1.70
N ALA A 137 -3.55 15.53 2.10
CA ALA A 137 -4.69 15.44 1.17
C ALA A 137 -4.59 16.41 -0.03
N ALA A 138 -3.77 17.46 0.08
CA ALA A 138 -3.44 18.39 -1.00
C ALA A 138 -2.28 17.91 -1.90
N GLY A 139 -1.71 16.73 -1.63
CA GLY A 139 -0.62 16.13 -2.41
C GLY A 139 0.79 16.59 -2.03
N GLN A 140 0.97 17.30 -0.91
CA GLN A 140 2.31 17.71 -0.47
C GLN A 140 3.03 16.55 0.20
N GLN A 141 4.26 16.27 -0.23
CA GLN A 141 5.08 15.17 0.29
C GLN A 141 6.18 15.72 1.21
N ALA A 142 6.37 15.10 2.38
CA ALA A 142 7.46 15.41 3.31
C ALA A 142 7.88 14.16 4.10
N VAL A 143 9.16 14.05 4.43
CA VAL A 143 9.65 12.98 5.31
C VAL A 143 9.15 13.24 6.73
N LEU A 144 8.46 12.26 7.31
CA LEU A 144 7.98 12.29 8.69
C LEU A 144 9.03 11.74 9.65
N ALA A 145 9.68 10.63 9.28
CA ALA A 145 10.66 9.95 10.11
C ALA A 145 11.67 9.17 9.27
N GLY A 146 12.86 8.96 9.84
CA GLY A 146 13.94 8.21 9.20
C GLY A 146 14.74 9.02 8.18
N THR A 147 15.83 8.40 7.75
CA THR A 147 16.69 8.79 6.64
C THR A 147 17.31 7.50 6.11
N ARG A 148 17.89 7.53 4.90
CA ARG A 148 18.51 6.35 4.29
C ARG A 148 19.53 5.65 5.20
N ASP A 149 20.28 6.44 5.97
CA ASP A 149 21.33 5.94 6.87
C ASP A 149 20.84 5.66 8.29
N SER A 150 19.58 5.95 8.63
CA SER A 150 19.04 5.82 9.98
C SER A 150 18.40 4.47 10.23
N ALA A 151 18.69 3.90 11.40
CA ALA A 151 18.04 2.70 11.91
C ALA A 151 16.63 2.96 12.46
N GLN A 152 16.14 4.21 12.53
CA GLN A 152 14.87 4.53 13.19
C GLN A 152 13.68 3.71 12.66
N VAL A 153 13.57 3.60 11.34
CA VAL A 153 12.52 2.87 10.61
C VAL A 153 13.14 2.06 9.45
N ALA A 154 14.33 1.48 9.68
CA ALA A 154 15.10 0.79 8.64
C ALA A 154 14.30 -0.35 8.01
N GLY A 155 14.07 -0.24 6.70
CA GLY A 155 13.25 -1.16 5.92
C GLY A 155 11.81 -1.23 6.41
N CYS A 156 11.19 -0.08 6.70
CA CYS A 156 9.75 -0.02 6.97
C CYS A 156 8.96 -0.67 5.82
N THR A 157 8.07 -1.60 6.16
CA THR A 157 7.32 -2.42 5.19
C THR A 157 5.83 -2.12 5.18
N SER A 158 5.20 -1.96 6.35
CA SER A 158 3.78 -1.65 6.46
C SER A 158 3.47 -0.78 7.66
N GLY A 159 2.33 -0.09 7.61
CA GLY A 159 1.89 0.85 8.63
C GLY A 159 0.38 0.82 8.86
N VAL A 160 -0.03 1.05 10.10
CA VAL A 160 -1.44 1.22 10.50
C VAL A 160 -1.59 2.38 11.48
N ILE A 161 -2.61 3.20 11.27
CA ILE A 161 -2.95 4.31 12.16
C ILE A 161 -3.86 3.77 13.27
N SER A 162 -3.61 4.20 14.51
CA SER A 162 -4.47 3.87 15.65
C SER A 162 -5.89 4.39 15.46
N ALA A 163 -6.86 3.77 16.15
CA ALA A 163 -8.27 4.15 16.03
C ALA A 163 -8.56 5.61 16.43
N ASP A 164 -7.75 6.21 17.32
CA ASP A 164 -7.84 7.61 17.72
C ASP A 164 -7.09 8.58 16.78
N GLY A 165 -6.44 8.07 15.73
CA GLY A 165 -5.70 8.86 14.75
C GLY A 165 -4.37 9.42 15.23
N ARG A 166 -3.94 9.10 16.46
CA ARG A 166 -2.79 9.75 17.12
C ARG A 166 -1.47 9.01 16.98
N ARG A 167 -1.50 7.75 16.54
CA ARG A 167 -0.30 6.91 16.44
C ARG A 167 -0.25 6.21 15.11
N LEU A 168 0.96 6.05 14.60
CA LEU A 168 1.29 5.20 13.46
C LEU A 168 2.18 4.06 13.95
N PHE A 169 1.72 2.82 13.79
CA PHE A 169 2.49 1.62 14.07
C PHE A 169 3.07 1.07 12.78
N ILE A 170 4.37 0.78 12.77
CA ILE A 170 5.14 0.45 11.56
C ILE A 170 5.91 -0.84 11.79
N THR A 171 5.78 -1.79 10.87
CA THR A 171 6.64 -2.98 10.83
C THR A 171 7.87 -2.71 10.00
N THR A 172 9.01 -3.26 10.40
CA THR A 172 10.27 -3.14 9.65
C THR A 172 10.86 -4.51 9.33
N ASN A 173 11.67 -4.57 8.26
CA ASN A 173 12.49 -5.74 7.93
C ASN A 173 13.96 -5.61 8.38
N GLY A 174 14.30 -4.51 9.08
CA GLY A 174 15.66 -4.30 9.61
C GLY A 174 16.65 -3.70 8.61
N GLY A 175 16.17 -3.21 7.46
CA GLY A 175 17.02 -2.68 6.40
C GLY A 175 17.59 -3.76 5.49
N HIS A 176 16.95 -4.92 5.38
CA HIS A 176 17.41 -6.04 4.56
C HIS A 176 17.64 -5.66 3.09
N ILE A 177 16.80 -4.80 2.53
CA ILE A 177 16.91 -4.31 1.15
C ILE A 177 17.97 -3.21 1.02
N THR A 178 17.98 -2.26 1.96
CA THR A 178 18.93 -1.15 2.00
C THR A 178 19.37 -0.94 3.45
N PRO A 179 20.52 -1.52 3.84
CA PRO A 179 20.97 -1.42 5.22
C PRO A 179 21.27 0.03 5.63
N PRO A 180 20.85 0.46 6.84
CA PRO A 180 21.23 1.76 7.38
C PRO A 180 22.72 1.78 7.75
N LYS A 181 23.20 2.93 8.22
CA LYS A 181 24.57 3.06 8.74
C LYS A 181 24.72 2.19 9.99
N GLY A 182 25.57 1.17 9.88
CA GLY A 182 25.74 0.14 10.91
C GLY A 182 25.37 -1.26 10.44
N GLY A 183 24.72 -1.39 9.27
CA GLY A 183 24.31 -2.66 8.69
C GLY A 183 22.85 -3.00 9.01
N GLU A 184 22.45 -4.20 8.60
CA GLU A 184 21.12 -4.75 8.91
C GLU A 184 20.95 -4.91 10.43
N GLU A 185 19.73 -4.66 10.92
CA GLU A 185 19.36 -4.84 12.33
C GLU A 185 18.18 -5.81 12.48
N PRO A 186 17.87 -6.30 13.69
CA PRO A 186 16.65 -7.06 13.90
C PRO A 186 15.39 -6.25 13.51
N ALA A 187 14.47 -6.91 12.80
CA ALA A 187 13.13 -6.38 12.53
C ALA A 187 12.42 -5.94 13.82
N LYS A 188 11.66 -4.86 13.75
CA LYS A 188 10.95 -4.28 14.91
C LYS A 188 9.60 -3.66 14.54
N LEU A 189 8.81 -3.42 15.58
CA LEU A 189 7.61 -2.58 15.53
C LEU A 189 8.01 -1.18 16.04
N VAL A 190 7.70 -0.14 15.27
CA VAL A 190 7.94 1.26 15.63
C VAL A 190 6.61 1.96 15.83
N GLU A 191 6.51 2.77 16.89
CA GLU A 191 5.38 3.68 17.12
C GLU A 191 5.85 5.12 16.86
N ILE A 192 5.05 5.89 16.12
CA ILE A 192 5.22 7.33 15.91
C ILE A 192 3.94 8.04 16.36
N GLU A 193 4.07 9.07 17.19
CA GLU A 193 2.97 9.99 17.54
C GLU A 193 2.75 11.01 16.39
N LEU A 194 1.50 11.21 16.00
CA LEU A 194 1.07 11.99 14.82
C LEU A 194 0.56 13.40 15.15
#